data_AF-A0A8J6XFD7-F1
#
_entry.id   AF-A0A8J6XFD7-F1
#
_cell.length_a   1.000
_cell.length_b   1.000
_cell.length_c   1.000
_cell.angle_alpha   90.00
_cell.angle_beta   90.00
_cell.angle_gamma   90.00
#
_symmetry.space_group_name_H-M   'P 1'
#
loop_
_entity.id
_entity.type
_entity.pdbx_description
1 polymer ?
#
loop_
_entity_poly.entity_id
_entity_poly.type
_entity_poly.pdbx_seq_one_letter_code
_entity_poly.pdbx_strand_id
1 'polypeptide(L)' 'MQSRLIFHKQETPYSCVPACLRMMLSAFEVDISEAQLRELCDCTPFGTEALKAVDAVRELGFSSAAS' A
#
# COMPACT_ATOMS: atom_id res chain seq x y z
N MET A 1 -21.40 3.19 -10.42
CA MET A 1 -20.13 3.87 -10.08
C MET A 1 -19.01 2.90 -10.38
N GLN A 2 -18.25 3.10 -11.47
CA GLN A 2 -17.04 2.31 -11.71
C GLN A 2 -15.91 2.94 -10.89
N SER A 3 -15.22 2.11 -10.09
CA SER A 3 -14.02 2.53 -9.39
C SER A 3 -12.92 2.83 -10.41
N ARG A 4 -12.17 3.92 -10.22
CA ARG A 4 -10.96 4.22 -11.02
C ARG A 4 -9.74 3.43 -10.54
N LEU A 5 -9.87 2.67 -9.45
CA LEU A 5 -8.78 1.87 -8.92
C LEU A 5 -8.49 0.71 -9.87
N ILE A 6 -7.23 0.58 -10.27
CA ILE A 6 -6.75 -0.58 -10.99
C ILE A 6 -6.70 -1.74 -10.00
N PHE A 7 -7.42 -2.82 -10.31
CA PHE A 7 -7.38 -4.01 -9.47
C PHE A 7 -6.02 -4.70 -9.59
N HIS A 8 -5.34 -4.87 -8.45
CA HIS A 8 -4.12 -5.65 -8.34
C HIS A 8 -4.36 -6.83 -7.40
N LYS A 9 -4.23 -8.06 -7.92
CA LYS A 9 -4.24 -9.27 -7.09
C LYS A 9 -2.96 -9.30 -6.25
N GLN A 10 -3.09 -9.59 -4.95
CA GLN A 10 -1.93 -9.78 -4.07
C GLN A 10 -0.98 -10.85 -4.62
N GLU A 11 0.32 -10.58 -4.59
CA GLU A 11 1.37 -11.46 -5.09
C GLU A 11 1.76 -12.53 -4.05
N THR A 12 1.54 -12.26 -2.76
CA THR A 12 1.83 -13.21 -1.66
C THR A 12 0.64 -13.39 -0.71
N PRO A 13 0.55 -14.49 0.08
CA PRO A 13 -0.55 -14.71 1.02
C PRO A 13 -0.65 -13.68 2.17
N TYR A 14 0.44 -12.95 2.46
CA TYR A 14 0.56 -12.07 3.62
C TYR A 14 0.64 -10.58 3.26
N SER A 15 0.54 -10.21 1.98
CA SER A 15 0.73 -8.85 1.48
C SER A 15 -0.56 -8.11 1.16
N CYS A 16 -1.66 -8.44 1.84
CA CYS A 16 -2.96 -7.83 1.59
C CYS A 16 -2.93 -6.30 1.75
N VAL A 17 -2.19 -5.76 2.73
CA VAL A 17 -2.06 -4.31 2.94
C VAL A 17 -1.22 -3.66 1.81
N PRO A 18 0.00 -4.14 1.48
CA PRO A 18 0.74 -3.69 0.29
C PRO A 18 -0.07 -3.74 -1.01
N ALA A 19 -0.84 -4.79 -1.25
CA ALA A 19 -1.68 -4.91 -2.44
C ALA A 19 -2.77 -3.84 -2.47
N CYS A 20 -3.43 -3.58 -1.34
CA CYS A 20 -4.41 -2.50 -1.22
C CYS A 20 -3.78 -1.12 -1.43
N LEU A 21 -2.59 -0.88 -0.87
CA LEU A 21 -1.86 0.37 -1.08
C LEU A 21 -1.49 0.57 -2.55
N ARG A 22 -1.05 -0.48 -3.26
CA ARG A 22 -0.78 -0.42 -4.70
C ARG A 22 -2.01 0.03 -5.49
N MET A 23 -3.17 -0.54 -5.20
CA MET A 23 -4.43 -0.14 -5.84
C MET A 23 -4.76 1.33 -5.55
N MET A 24 -4.66 1.76 -4.29
CA MET A 24 -4.94 3.14 -3.89
C MET A 24 -3.97 4.14 -4.52
N LEU A 25 -2.67 3.86 -4.48
CA LEU A 25 -1.61 4.71 -5.03
C LEU A 25 -1.70 4.83 -6.56
N SER A 26 -2.21 3.81 -7.25
CA SER A 26 -2.48 3.90 -8.70
C SER A 26 -3.46 5.02 -9.07
N ALA A 27 -4.41 5.36 -8.18
CA ALA A 27 -5.32 6.49 -8.40
C ALA A 27 -4.65 7.86 -8.26
N PHE A 28 -3.47 7.91 -7.65
CA PHE A 28 -2.63 9.10 -7.53
C PHE A 28 -1.47 9.09 -8.55
N GLU A 29 -1.53 8.21 -9.56
CA GLU A 29 -0.50 8.06 -10.60
C GLU A 29 0.89 7.69 -10.04
N VAL A 30 0.92 7.09 -8.84
CA VAL A 30 2.15 6.55 -8.24
C VAL A 30 2.30 5.09 -8.68
N ASP A 31 3.26 4.86 -9.59
CA ASP A 31 3.63 3.51 -10.03
C ASP A 31 4.66 2.90 -9.07
N ILE A 32 4.19 2.03 -8.17
CA ILE A 32 5.02 1.31 -7.21
C ILE A 32 4.59 -0.16 -7.14
N SER A 33 5.55 -1.06 -7.13
CA SER A 33 5.27 -2.51 -7.08
C SER A 33 4.84 -2.97 -5.68
N GLU A 34 4.14 -4.10 -5.62
CA GLU A 34 3.81 -4.73 -4.33
C GLU A 34 5.08 -5.17 -3.57
N ALA A 35 6.13 -5.58 -4.28
CA ALA A 35 7.42 -5.91 -3.66
C ALA A 35 8.03 -4.71 -2.92
N GLN A 36 8.08 -3.53 -3.55
CA GLN A 36 8.57 -2.31 -2.92
C GLN A 36 7.69 -1.89 -1.74
N LEU A 37 6.36 -2.01 -1.87
CA LEU A 37 5.45 -1.72 -0.76
C LEU A 37 5.57 -2.71 0.40
N ARG A 38 5.91 -3.98 0.15
CA ARG A 38 6.21 -4.93 1.23
C ARG A 38 7.44 -4.49 2.02
N GLU A 39 8.47 -3.99 1.36
CA GLU A 39 9.67 -3.47 2.02
C GLU A 39 9.36 -2.18 2.81
N LEU A 40 8.70 -1.20 2.19
CA LEU A 40 8.34 0.06 2.85
C LEU A 40 7.41 -0.13 4.04
N CYS A 41 6.43 -1.03 3.93
CA CYS A 41 5.49 -1.30 5.01
C CYS A 41 6.01 -2.28 6.08
N ASP A 42 7.27 -2.70 6.02
CA ASP A 42 7.83 -3.73 6.92
C ASP A 42 6.92 -4.98 6.98
N CYS A 43 6.45 -5.43 5.80
CA CYS A 43 5.50 -6.54 5.69
C CYS A 43 6.23 -7.86 5.94
N THR A 44 5.76 -8.59 6.95
CA THR A 44 6.31 -9.90 7.31
C THR A 44 5.38 -11.04 6.85
N PRO A 45 5.80 -12.31 6.97
CA PRO A 45 4.89 -13.45 6.77
C PRO A 45 3.66 -13.46 7.68
N PHE A 46 3.65 -12.67 8.77
CA PHE A 46 2.49 -12.48 9.66
C PHE A 46 1.57 -11.31 9.22
N GLY A 47 1.93 -10.60 8.15
CA GLY A 47 1.20 -9.45 7.62
C GLY A 47 1.91 -8.13 7.86
N THR A 48 1.12 -7.05 7.81
CA THR A 48 1.58 -5.67 7.97
C THR A 48 0.88 -5.04 9.16
N GLU A 49 1.63 -4.42 10.06
CA GLU A 49 1.07 -3.63 11.14
C GLU A 49 0.53 -2.29 10.62
N ALA A 50 -0.61 -1.85 11.14
CA ALA A 50 -1.32 -0.67 10.62
C ALA A 50 -0.46 0.60 10.65
N LEU A 51 0.34 0.81 11.70
CA LEU A 51 1.21 1.98 11.81
C LEU A 51 2.33 1.99 10.77
N LYS A 52 2.89 0.82 10.45
CA LYS A 52 3.93 0.69 9.40
C LYS A 52 3.39 1.05 8.02
N ALA A 53 2.13 0.72 7.73
CA ALA A 53 1.47 1.14 6.49
C ALA A 53 1.28 2.66 6.43
N VAL A 54 0.91 3.31 7.55
CA VAL A 54 0.79 4.76 7.64
C VAL A 54 2.15 5.44 7.47
N ASP A 55 3.20 4.91 8.09
CA ASP A 55 4.54 5.46 7.96
C ASP A 55 5.07 5.31 6.52
N ALA A 56 4.84 4.16 5.87
CA ALA A 56 5.18 3.96 4.46
C ALA A 56 4.55 5.00 3.52
N VAL A 57 3.25 5.31 3.68
CA VAL A 57 2.62 6.34 2.83
C VAL A 57 3.09 7.75 3.16
N ARG A 58 3.47 8.03 4.43
CA ARG A 58 4.12 9.31 4.80
C ARG A 58 5.48 9.46 4.15
N GLU A 59 6.28 8.40 4.09
CA GLU A 59 7.56 8.39 3.38
C GLU A 59 7.40 8.63 1.88
N LEU A 60 6.27 8.21 1.30
CA LEU A 60 5.88 8.51 -0.09
C LEU A 60 5.32 9.93 -0.29
N GLY A 61 5.33 10.78 0.76
CA GLY A 61 4.88 12.18 0.68
C GLY A 61 3.39 12.38 0.95
N PHE A 62 2.64 11.33 1.30
CA PHE A 62 1.25 11.45 1.70
C PHE A 62 1.17 11.76 3.20
N SER A 63 1.17 13.05 3.54
CA SER A 63 0.93 13.49 4.91
C SER A 63 -0.56 13.41 5.25
N SER A 64 -0.92 12.63 6.27
CA SER A 64 -2.28 12.66 6.82
C SER A 64 -2.55 14.00 7.52
N ALA A 65 -3.68 14.64 7.21
CA ALA A 65 -4.45 15.34 8.25
C ALA A 65 -5.11 14.26 9.12
N ALA A 66 -4.37 13.72 10.08
CA ALA A 66 -4.95 12.93 11.16
C ALA A 66 -5.19 13.90 12.32
N SER A 67 -6.40 14.45 12.39
CA SER A 67 -6.94 15.21 13.52
C SER A 67 -8.10 14.45 14.12
#